data_AF-A0A925TKS8-F1
#
_entry.id   AF-A0A925TKS8-F1
#
_cell.length_a   1.000
_cell.length_b   1.000
_cell.length_c   1.000
_cell.angle_alpha   90.00
_cell.angle_beta   90.00
_cell.angle_gamma   90.00
#
_symmetry.space_group_name_H-M   'P 1'
#
loop_
_entity.id
_entity.type
_entity.pdbx_description
1 polymer ?
#
loop_
_entity_poly.entity_id
_entity_poly.type
_entity_poly.pdbx_seq_one_letter_code
_entity_poly.pdbx_strand_id
1 'polypeptide(L)'
;MKNSGRTGSGGLDVRALEKPRQLFASARNIEEGGSLTIVASVLVETGSRMDDVIFQEFKGTGNSDLVLDRKCAEMRLWPAMNIQSSGTRKEELLLNPKDMDAIHFFRRALVAQKIEEATDTMIARLSKTKNNAEFLKLIAR
;
A
#
# COMPACT_ATOMS: atom_id res chain seq x y z
N MET A 1 -24.79 -24.48 -5.04
CA MET A 1 -23.31 -24.60 -4.95
C MET A 1 -22.99 -25.72 -3.97
N LYS A 2 -22.32 -26.80 -4.42
CA LYS A 2 -21.95 -27.92 -3.54
C LYS A 2 -20.80 -27.47 -2.64
N ASN A 3 -21.05 -27.43 -1.32
CA ASN A 3 -20.04 -27.17 -0.29
C ASN A 3 -18.91 -28.20 -0.46
N SER A 4 -17.67 -27.76 -0.69
CA SER A 4 -16.57 -28.66 -1.08
C SER A 4 -15.99 -29.49 0.08
N GLY A 5 -16.60 -29.44 1.27
CA GLY A 5 -16.25 -30.26 2.44
C GLY A 5 -14.84 -29.99 3.01
N ARG A 6 -14.08 -29.05 2.43
CA ARG A 6 -12.72 -28.70 2.84
C ARG A 6 -12.70 -27.23 3.24
N THR A 7 -13.20 -26.97 4.44
CA THR A 7 -13.03 -25.67 5.11
C THR A 7 -11.56 -25.51 5.46
N GLY A 8 -10.92 -24.47 4.94
CA GLY A 8 -9.56 -24.05 5.28
C GLY A 8 -9.48 -23.30 6.61
N SER A 9 -8.29 -22.80 6.94
CA SER A 9 -8.07 -21.94 8.11
C SER A 9 -8.97 -20.70 8.04
N GLY A 10 -9.60 -20.33 9.17
CA GLY A 10 -10.46 -19.14 9.24
C GLY A 10 -11.91 -19.34 8.79
N GLY A 11 -12.35 -20.58 8.52
CA GLY A 11 -13.75 -20.86 8.15
C GLY A 11 -14.07 -20.66 6.66
N LEU A 12 -13.04 -20.45 5.83
CA LEU A 12 -13.19 -20.21 4.40
C LEU A 12 -13.16 -21.51 3.61
N ASP A 13 -14.04 -21.67 2.62
CA ASP A 13 -13.85 -22.71 1.60
C ASP A 13 -12.58 -22.38 0.80
N VAL A 14 -11.68 -23.36 0.65
CA VAL A 14 -10.40 -23.20 -0.08
C VAL A 14 -10.60 -22.65 -1.49
N ARG A 15 -11.75 -22.90 -2.13
CA ARG A 15 -12.07 -22.39 -3.48
C ARG A 15 -12.70 -21.00 -3.50
N ALA A 16 -13.14 -20.47 -2.35
CA ALA A 16 -13.83 -19.18 -2.31
C ALA A 16 -12.91 -18.01 -2.73
N LEU A 17 -11.60 -18.12 -2.54
CA LEU A 17 -10.63 -17.11 -2.95
C LEU A 17 -10.16 -17.22 -4.40
N GLU A 18 -10.50 -18.30 -5.11
CA GLU A 18 -10.00 -18.53 -6.47
C GLU A 18 -10.42 -17.42 -7.44
N LYS A 19 -11.73 -17.11 -7.48
CA LYS A 19 -12.26 -16.07 -8.38
C LYS A 19 -11.82 -14.65 -7.98
N PRO A 20 -11.91 -14.24 -6.71
CA PRO A 20 -11.41 -12.93 -6.29
C PRO A 20 -9.92 -12.74 -6.59
N ARG A 21 -9.09 -13.77 -6.37
CA ARG A 21 -7.67 -13.73 -6.72
C ARG A 21 -7.44 -13.61 -8.22
N GLN A 22 -8.15 -14.36 -9.05
CA GLN A 22 -8.06 -14.25 -10.51
C GLN A 22 -8.44 -12.84 -11.00
N LEU A 23 -9.47 -12.23 -10.41
CA LEU A 23 -9.86 -10.86 -10.73
C LEU A 23 -8.74 -9.88 -10.37
N PHE A 24 -8.17 -9.96 -9.16
CA PHE A 24 -7.10 -9.06 -8.74
C PHE A 24 -5.81 -9.27 -9.57
N ALA A 25 -5.47 -10.51 -9.89
CA ALA A 25 -4.35 -10.89 -10.75
C ALA A 25 -4.55 -10.55 -12.24
N SER A 26 -5.74 -10.10 -12.64
CA SER A 26 -5.97 -9.62 -14.00
C SER A 26 -5.29 -8.28 -14.26
N ALA A 27 -5.04 -7.48 -13.21
CA ALA A 27 -4.32 -6.21 -13.31
C ALA A 27 -2.91 -6.41 -13.89
N ARG A 28 -2.62 -5.73 -14.99
CA ARG A 28 -1.34 -5.84 -15.71
C ARG A 28 -1.17 -4.70 -16.70
N ASN A 29 0.08 -4.37 -16.98
CA ASN A 29 0.47 -3.62 -18.16
C ASN A 29 0.72 -4.58 -19.33
N ILE A 30 0.26 -4.26 -20.53
CA ILE A 30 0.46 -5.07 -21.75
C ILE A 30 1.36 -4.28 -22.69
N GLU A 31 2.49 -4.84 -23.10
CA GLU A 31 3.52 -4.17 -23.90
C GLU A 31 2.98 -3.61 -25.23
N GLU A 32 2.23 -4.41 -25.97
CA GLU A 32 1.65 -4.05 -27.26
C GLU A 32 0.18 -3.59 -27.17
N GLY A 33 -0.25 -3.13 -25.99
CA GLY A 33 -1.66 -2.82 -25.74
C GLY A 33 -1.87 -1.74 -24.69
N GLY A 34 -3.05 -1.77 -24.07
CA GLY A 34 -3.35 -0.92 -22.93
C GLY A 34 -2.91 -1.53 -21.60
N SER A 35 -3.32 -0.91 -20.50
CA SER A 35 -3.11 -1.42 -19.15
C SER A 35 -4.44 -1.59 -18.41
N LEU A 36 -4.54 -2.61 -17.57
CA LEU A 36 -5.59 -2.73 -16.56
C LEU A 36 -5.00 -2.49 -15.17
N THR A 37 -5.38 -1.38 -14.54
CA THR A 37 -4.98 -1.05 -13.17
C THR A 37 -6.15 -1.32 -12.24
N ILE A 38 -5.92 -2.11 -11.19
CA ILE A 38 -6.91 -2.36 -10.13
C ILE A 38 -6.35 -1.80 -8.83
N VAL A 39 -7.13 -0.94 -8.18
CA VAL A 39 -6.88 -0.47 -6.82
C VAL A 39 -8.06 -0.91 -5.97
N ALA A 40 -7.78 -1.62 -4.89
CA ALA A 40 -8.79 -2.16 -4.00
C ALA A 40 -8.42 -1.84 -2.54
N SER A 41 -9.43 -1.60 -1.72
CA SER A 41 -9.27 -1.53 -0.27
C SER A 41 -9.41 -2.94 0.33
N VAL A 42 -8.56 -3.25 1.29
CA VAL A 42 -8.67 -4.47 2.10
C VAL A 42 -8.79 -4.08 3.56
N LEU A 43 -9.73 -4.72 4.27
CA LEU A 43 -9.88 -4.53 5.70
C LEU A 43 -8.86 -5.39 6.43
N VAL A 44 -8.24 -4.82 7.46
CA VAL A 44 -7.29 -5.48 8.35
C VAL A 44 -7.66 -5.15 9.79
N GLU A 45 -7.17 -5.96 10.73
CA GLU A 45 -7.39 -5.76 12.17
C GLU A 45 -8.88 -5.65 12.54
N THR A 46 -9.74 -6.43 11.86
CA THR A 46 -11.18 -6.49 12.12
C THR A 46 -11.54 -7.43 13.28
N GLY A 47 -10.56 -8.22 13.75
CA GLY A 47 -10.78 -9.32 14.69
C GLY A 47 -11.27 -10.62 14.02
N SER A 48 -11.49 -10.61 12.70
CA SER A 48 -11.91 -11.77 11.92
C SER A 48 -10.71 -12.50 11.33
N ARG A 49 -10.53 -13.77 11.73
CA ARG A 49 -9.52 -14.65 11.11
C ARG A 49 -9.75 -14.85 9.60
N MET A 50 -10.99 -14.74 9.16
CA MET A 50 -11.34 -14.80 7.73
C MET A 50 -10.73 -13.61 6.97
N ASP A 51 -10.81 -12.41 7.52
CA ASP A 51 -10.26 -11.21 6.90
C ASP A 51 -8.73 -11.26 6.89
N ASP A 52 -8.10 -11.78 7.94
CA ASP A 52 -6.66 -12.00 7.99
C ASP A 52 -6.20 -12.94 6.86
N VAL A 53 -6.92 -14.04 6.63
CA VAL A 53 -6.61 -14.99 5.55
C VAL A 53 -6.80 -14.35 4.18
N ILE A 54 -7.88 -13.59 3.98
CA ILE A 54 -8.14 -12.83 2.75
C ILE A 54 -6.99 -11.85 2.49
N PHE A 55 -6.58 -11.09 3.50
CA PHE A 55 -5.49 -10.12 3.39
C PHE A 55 -4.17 -10.78 2.98
N GLN A 56 -3.80 -11.91 3.60
CA GLN A 56 -2.57 -12.61 3.25
C GLN A 56 -2.57 -13.13 1.80
N GLU A 57 -3.70 -13.65 1.32
CA GLU A 57 -3.81 -14.12 -0.07
C GLU A 57 -3.65 -12.98 -1.09
N PHE A 58 -4.25 -11.82 -0.81
CA PHE A 58 -4.16 -10.67 -1.71
C PHE A 58 -2.83 -9.93 -1.65
N LYS A 59 -2.20 -9.85 -0.48
CA LYS A 59 -0.87 -9.24 -0.31
C LYS A 59 0.20 -9.93 -1.17
N GLY A 60 0.08 -11.25 -1.38
CA GLY A 60 0.96 -11.99 -2.27
C GLY A 60 0.74 -11.70 -3.76
N THR A 61 -0.47 -11.23 -4.12
CA THR A 61 -0.91 -11.06 -5.52
C THR A 61 -0.60 -9.66 -6.05
N GLY A 62 -0.70 -8.62 -5.20
CA GLY A 62 -0.45 -7.23 -5.57
C GLY A 62 1.04 -6.88 -5.72
N ASN A 63 1.31 -5.72 -6.32
CA ASN A 63 2.66 -5.15 -6.43
C ASN A 63 2.80 -3.77 -5.74
N SER A 64 1.72 -3.20 -5.23
CA SER A 64 1.68 -1.92 -4.53
C SER A 64 0.77 -2.02 -3.32
N ASP A 65 1.26 -1.56 -2.18
CA ASP A 65 0.54 -1.52 -0.91
C ASP A 65 0.54 -0.10 -0.35
N LEU A 66 -0.65 0.43 -0.04
CA LEU A 66 -0.84 1.68 0.67
C LEU A 66 -1.48 1.38 2.03
N VAL A 67 -0.68 1.43 3.08
CA VAL A 67 -1.09 1.07 4.44
C VAL A 67 -1.57 2.31 5.17
N LEU A 68 -2.78 2.22 5.73
CA LEU A 68 -3.37 3.26 6.57
C LEU A 68 -3.25 2.85 8.04
N ASP A 69 -2.93 3.82 8.89
CA ASP A 69 -2.71 3.60 10.32
C ASP A 69 -3.90 4.07 11.16
N ARG A 70 -4.45 3.17 11.98
CA ARG A 70 -5.63 3.46 12.82
C ARG A 70 -5.34 4.57 13.83
N LYS A 71 -4.17 4.57 14.46
CA LYS A 71 -3.80 5.55 15.49
C LYS A 71 -3.68 6.95 14.90
N CYS A 72 -3.08 7.08 13.72
CA CYS A 72 -3.03 8.35 12.98
C CYS A 72 -4.44 8.89 12.68
N ALA A 73 -5.35 8.03 12.23
CA ALA A 73 -6.74 8.40 11.96
C ALA A 73 -7.52 8.82 13.24
N GLU A 74 -7.32 8.12 14.36
CA GLU A 74 -7.87 8.47 15.67
C GLU A 74 -7.38 9.85 16.15
N MET A 75 -6.11 10.16 15.89
CA MET A 75 -5.49 11.47 16.17
C MET A 75 -5.86 12.56 15.15
N ARG A 76 -6.68 12.25 14.13
CA ARG A 76 -7.07 13.17 13.03
C ARG A 76 -5.89 13.66 12.18
N LEU A 77 -4.83 12.86 12.07
CA LEU A 77 -3.72 13.12 11.14
C LEU A 77 -4.09 12.59 9.76
N TRP A 78 -4.26 13.48 8.78
CA TRP A 78 -4.68 13.13 7.42
C TRP A 78 -3.69 13.64 6.36
N PRO A 79 -3.31 12.81 5.39
CA PRO A 79 -3.67 11.39 5.23
C PRO A 79 -3.00 10.49 6.29
N ALA A 80 -3.75 9.55 6.86
CA ALA A 80 -3.29 8.62 7.92
C ALA A 80 -2.41 7.49 7.35
N MET A 81 -1.36 7.85 6.60
CA MET A 81 -0.55 6.92 5.83
C MET A 81 0.63 6.40 6.64
N ASN A 82 0.75 5.09 6.76
CA ASN A 82 1.97 4.45 7.26
C ASN A 82 3.01 4.36 6.13
N ILE A 83 3.90 5.35 6.07
CA ILE A 83 4.96 5.45 5.04
C ILE A 83 5.91 4.25 5.13
N GLN A 84 6.19 3.74 6.33
CA GLN A 84 7.17 2.67 6.53
C GLN A 84 6.68 1.34 5.93
N SER A 85 5.38 1.07 6.03
CA SER A 85 4.76 -0.17 5.53
C SER A 85 4.21 -0.06 4.10
N SER A 86 4.12 1.16 3.55
CA SER A 86 3.61 1.38 2.18
C SER A 86 4.74 1.36 1.15
N GLY A 87 4.51 0.80 -0.03
CA GLY A 87 5.51 0.75 -1.09
C GLY A 87 5.01 0.11 -2.38
N THR A 88 5.77 0.28 -3.45
CA THR A 88 5.52 -0.34 -4.76
C THR A 88 6.74 -1.11 -5.22
N ARG A 89 6.56 -2.35 -5.69
CA ARG A 89 7.63 -3.15 -6.29
C ARG A 89 8.01 -2.57 -7.64
N LYS A 90 9.31 -2.54 -7.94
CA LYS A 90 9.88 -1.99 -9.18
C LYS A 90 9.54 -0.51 -9.41
N GLU A 91 9.53 0.29 -8.34
CA GLU A 91 9.25 1.74 -8.42
C GLU A 91 10.28 2.51 -9.28
N GLU A 92 11.47 1.96 -9.49
CA GLU A 92 12.50 2.48 -10.40
C GLU A 92 12.05 2.53 -11.88
N LEU A 93 11.02 1.78 -12.26
CA LEU A 93 10.42 1.84 -13.60
C LEU A 93 9.42 3.00 -13.73
N LEU A 94 8.99 3.59 -12.61
CA LEU A 94 7.93 4.60 -12.53
C LEU A 94 8.47 5.99 -12.22
N LEU A 95 9.60 6.08 -11.52
CA LEU A 95 10.16 7.32 -11.01
C LEU A 95 11.50 7.65 -11.66
N ASN A 96 11.78 8.94 -11.84
CA ASN A 96 13.10 9.38 -12.27
C ASN A 96 14.14 9.01 -11.18
N PRO A 97 15.33 8.50 -11.55
CA PRO A 97 16.36 8.15 -10.58
C PRO A 97 16.69 9.26 -9.57
N LYS A 98 16.72 10.52 -9.99
CA LYS A 98 16.99 11.66 -9.11
C LYS A 98 15.90 11.88 -8.06
N ASP A 99 14.65 11.75 -8.48
CA ASP A 99 13.50 11.87 -7.58
C ASP A 99 13.46 10.69 -6.61
N MET A 100 13.77 9.49 -7.11
CA MET A 100 13.82 8.26 -6.30
C MET A 100 14.85 8.38 -5.17
N ASP A 101 16.06 8.87 -5.44
CA ASP A 101 17.10 9.07 -4.41
C ASP A 101 16.63 10.04 -3.31
N ALA A 102 15.99 11.14 -3.70
CA ALA A 102 15.43 12.13 -2.78
C ALA A 102 14.27 11.55 -1.95
N ILE A 103 13.36 10.81 -2.59
CA ILE A 103 12.25 10.11 -1.92
C ILE A 103 12.80 9.10 -0.91
N HIS A 104 13.78 8.28 -1.29
CA HIS A 104 14.39 7.31 -0.39
C HIS A 104 15.11 7.97 0.77
N PHE A 105 15.81 9.08 0.54
CA PHE A 105 16.41 9.88 1.61
C PHE A 105 15.36 10.36 2.61
N PHE A 106 14.27 10.94 2.11
CA PHE A 106 13.18 11.42 2.96
C PHE A 106 12.51 10.29 3.74
N ARG A 107 12.23 9.16 3.08
CA ARG A 107 11.66 7.97 3.73
C ARG A 107 12.58 7.46 4.84
N ARG A 108 13.89 7.32 4.59
CA ARG A 108 14.85 6.88 5.63
C ARG A 108 14.89 7.83 6.83
N ALA A 109 14.76 9.15 6.61
CA ALA A 109 14.71 10.12 7.70
C ALA A 109 13.47 9.95 8.61
N LEU A 110 12.36 9.43 8.07
CA LEU A 110 11.11 9.20 8.80
C LEU A 110 11.04 7.81 9.47
N VAL A 111 11.83 6.83 9.02
CA VAL A 111 11.77 5.44 9.54
C VAL A 111 12.14 5.32 11.02
N ALA A 112 12.98 6.22 11.54
CA ALA A 112 13.38 6.19 12.96
C ALA A 112 12.28 6.72 13.92
N GLN A 113 11.25 7.39 13.39
CA GLN A 113 10.18 7.99 14.17
C GLN A 113 9.04 7.00 14.37
N LYS A 114 8.18 7.28 15.36
CA LYS A 114 6.88 6.60 15.46
C LYS A 114 6.00 6.96 14.26
N ILE A 115 5.05 6.10 13.93
CA ILE A 115 4.21 6.26 12.73
C ILE A 115 3.44 7.59 12.76
N GLU A 116 2.89 7.96 13.91
CA GLU A 116 2.17 9.23 14.10
C GLU A 116 3.07 10.46 13.92
N GLU A 117 4.29 10.41 14.45
CA GLU A 117 5.29 11.50 14.36
C GLU A 117 5.82 11.63 12.93
N ALA A 118 6.07 10.49 12.26
CA ALA A 118 6.49 10.43 10.88
C ALA A 118 5.42 11.00 9.94
N THR A 119 4.15 10.66 10.19
CA THR A 119 3.00 11.14 9.41
C THR A 119 2.82 12.64 9.57
N ASP A 120 2.83 13.14 10.80
CA ASP A 120 2.73 14.58 11.08
C ASP A 120 3.92 15.35 10.47
N THR A 121 5.14 14.84 10.64
CA THR A 121 6.35 15.42 10.02
C THR A 121 6.23 15.45 8.50
N MET A 122 5.75 14.37 7.87
CA MET A 122 5.54 14.31 6.43
C MET A 122 4.56 15.42 5.99
N ILE A 123 3.39 15.50 6.62
CA ILE A 123 2.35 16.49 6.30
C ILE A 123 2.91 17.90 6.47
N ALA A 124 3.59 18.18 7.59
CA ALA A 124 4.18 19.47 7.90
C ALA A 124 5.32 19.88 6.94
N ARG A 125 6.04 18.92 6.36
CA ARG A 125 7.10 19.20 5.38
C ARG A 125 6.54 19.42 3.99
N LEU A 126 5.61 18.57 3.54
CA LEU A 126 4.97 18.70 2.23
C LEU A 126 4.14 19.98 2.12
N SER A 127 3.43 20.36 3.18
CA SER A 127 2.57 21.56 3.21
C SER A 127 3.33 22.88 3.06
N LYS A 128 4.65 22.89 3.22
CA LYS A 128 5.50 24.07 3.01
C LYS A 128 5.76 24.38 1.54
N THR A 129 5.33 23.50 0.64
CA THR A 129 5.58 23.61 -0.81
C THR A 129 4.28 23.52 -1.58
N LYS A 130 4.24 24.12 -2.78
CA LYS A 130 3.02 24.10 -3.59
C LYS A 130 2.82 22.78 -4.31
N ASN A 131 3.90 22.06 -4.59
CA ASN A 131 3.89 20.82 -5.35
C ASN A 131 5.09 19.94 -5.00
N ASN A 132 5.01 18.67 -5.39
CA ASN A 132 6.05 17.68 -5.09
C ASN A 132 7.39 18.01 -5.75
N ALA A 133 7.41 18.67 -6.92
CA ALA A 133 8.65 19.01 -7.61
C ALA A 133 9.47 20.06 -6.82
N GLU A 134 8.80 21.06 -6.23
CA GLU A 134 9.43 22.02 -5.30
C GLU A 134 9.95 21.32 -4.05
N PHE A 135 9.15 20.43 -3.46
CA PHE A 135 9.58 19.65 -2.30
C PHE A 135 10.82 18.82 -2.59
N LEU A 136 10.81 18.04 -3.66
CA LEU A 136 11.93 17.19 -4.05
C LEU A 136 13.19 18.01 -4.32
N LYS A 137 13.09 19.19 -4.96
CA LYS A 137 14.23 20.11 -5.13
C LYS A 137 14.82 20.62 -3.82
N LEU A 138 13.99 20.82 -2.79
CA LEU A 138 14.46 21.30 -1.47
C LEU A 138 15.21 20.22 -0.68
N ILE A 139 14.89 18.95 -0.90
CA ILE A 139 15.51 17.82 -0.18
C ILE A 139 16.56 17.07 -1.00
N ALA A 140 16.55 17.25 -2.33
CA ALA A 140 17.60 16.77 -3.22
C ALA A 140 18.90 17.51 -2.90
N ARG A 141 19.98 16.74 -2.72
CA ARG A 141 21.33 17.28 -2.54
C ARG A 141 21.98 17.60 -3.87
#